data_AF-A0A350C6C9-F1
#
_entry.id   AF-A0A350C6C9-F1
#
_cell.length_a   1.000
_cell.length_b   1.000
_cell.length_c   1.000
_cell.angle_alpha   90.00
_cell.angle_beta   90.00
_cell.angle_gamma   90.00
#
_symmetry.space_group_name_H-M   'P 1'
#
loop_
_entity.id
_entity.type
_entity.pdbx_description
1 polymer ?
#
loop_
_entity_poly.entity_id
_entity_poly.type
_entity_poly.pdbx_seq_one_letter_code
_entity_poly.pdbx_strand_id
1 'polypeptide(L)'
;KKFLIEDYDGSLMINGVPCTFLNKDNTCQIYEVRPVACREYPHTAQFGFHRRSRMNAQNTLVCPAAYEIVKRLMSIHPIKK
;
A
#
# COMPACT_ATOMS: atom_id res chain seq x y z
N LYS A 1 3.14 -5.46 -22.36
CA LYS A 1 3.39 -5.88 -20.95
C LYS A 1 4.89 -5.78 -20.59
N LYS A 2 5.55 -4.62 -20.77
CA LYS A 2 7.02 -4.48 -20.56
C LYS A 2 7.41 -4.31 -19.08
N PHE A 3 6.56 -3.70 -18.28
CA PHE A 3 6.83 -3.32 -16.88
C PHE A 3 5.95 -4.07 -15.85
N LEU A 4 5.05 -4.93 -16.34
CA LEU A 4 4.01 -5.56 -15.52
C LEU A 4 4.05 -7.07 -15.69
N ILE A 5 3.88 -7.78 -14.58
CA ILE A 5 3.56 -9.21 -14.51
C ILE A 5 2.11 -9.37 -14.03
N GLU A 6 1.53 -10.52 -14.33
CA GLU A 6 0.20 -10.90 -13.88
C GLU A 6 0.34 -11.71 -12.59
N ASP A 7 -0.41 -11.33 -11.56
CA ASP A 7 -0.49 -12.06 -10.29
C ASP A 7 -1.53 -13.19 -10.38
N TYR A 8 -1.59 -14.06 -9.38
CA TYR A 8 -2.46 -15.25 -9.37
C TYR A 8 -3.96 -14.93 -9.48
N ASP A 9 -4.36 -13.70 -9.14
CA ASP A 9 -5.75 -13.21 -9.19
C ASP A 9 -6.07 -12.41 -10.47
N GLY A 10 -5.15 -12.37 -11.43
CA GLY A 10 -5.28 -11.61 -12.68
C GLY A 10 -4.98 -10.12 -12.53
N SER A 11 -4.59 -9.65 -11.33
CA SER A 11 -4.12 -8.28 -11.15
C SER A 11 -2.73 -8.08 -11.78
N LEU A 12 -2.39 -6.82 -12.11
CA LEU A 12 -1.10 -6.48 -12.69
C LEU A 12 -0.19 -5.86 -11.64
N MET A 13 1.00 -6.43 -11.48
CA MET A 13 2.04 -5.96 -10.55
C MET A 13 3.27 -5.47 -11.30
N ILE A 14 4.05 -4.57 -10.68
CA ILE A 14 5.35 -4.17 -11.22
C ILE A 14 6.28 -5.40 -11.27
N ASN A 15 7.01 -5.58 -12.36
CA ASN A 15 7.83 -6.76 -12.58
C ASN A 15 9.22 -6.72 -11.89
N GLY A 16 9.50 -5.69 -11.09
CA GLY A 16 10.78 -5.54 -10.41
C GLY A 16 10.75 -4.50 -9.28
N VAL A 17 11.60 -4.71 -8.28
CA VAL A 17 11.84 -3.80 -7.15
C VAL A 17 13.33 -3.41 -7.09
N PRO A 18 13.67 -2.12 -6.89
CA PRO A 18 12.76 -0.98 -6.83
C PRO A 18 12.04 -0.74 -8.17
N CYS A 19 10.88 -0.09 -8.12
CA CYS A 19 10.07 0.20 -9.31
C CYS A 19 10.91 0.95 -10.36
N THR A 20 10.84 0.54 -11.63
CA THR A 20 11.60 1.15 -12.74
C THR A 20 11.31 2.64 -12.92
N PHE A 21 10.17 3.13 -12.44
CA PHE A 21 9.77 4.54 -12.50
C PHE A 21 10.18 5.34 -11.25
N LEU A 22 10.90 4.74 -10.29
CA LEU A 22 11.35 5.41 -9.08
C LEU A 22 12.71 6.08 -9.32
N ASN A 23 12.79 7.37 -9.08
CA ASN A 23 14.03 8.14 -9.15
C ASN A 23 14.88 7.99 -7.88
N LYS A 24 16.14 8.44 -7.96
CA LYS A 24 17.10 8.39 -6.81
C LYS A 24 16.67 9.23 -5.61
N ASP A 25 15.83 10.24 -5.82
CA ASP A 25 15.26 11.11 -4.79
C ASP A 25 13.89 10.60 -4.26
N ASN A 26 13.52 9.36 -4.59
CA ASN A 26 12.24 8.73 -4.29
C ASN A 26 11.01 9.37 -4.98
N THR A 27 11.21 10.22 -5.99
CA THR A 27 10.09 10.73 -6.81
C THR A 27 9.70 9.70 -7.88
N CYS A 28 8.45 9.77 -8.36
CA CYS A 28 7.95 8.89 -9.41
C CYS A 28 7.98 9.61 -10.76
N GLN A 29 8.62 9.01 -11.77
CA GLN A 29 8.71 9.56 -13.13
C GLN A 29 7.36 9.70 -13.84
N ILE A 30 6.38 8.88 -13.44
CA ILE A 30 5.03 8.85 -14.03
C ILE A 30 3.96 9.33 -13.04
N TYR A 31 4.30 10.27 -12.14
CA TYR A 31 3.48 10.66 -10.99
C TYR A 31 2.00 10.94 -11.33
N GLU A 32 1.75 11.66 -12.42
CA GLU A 32 0.40 12.04 -12.88
C GLU A 32 -0.46 10.84 -13.30
N VAL A 33 0.17 9.80 -13.86
CA VAL A 33 -0.49 8.61 -14.39
C VAL A 33 -0.17 7.35 -13.60
N ARG A 34 0.39 7.49 -12.39
CA ARG A 34 0.77 6.36 -11.55
C ARG A 34 -0.45 5.50 -11.19
N PRO A 35 -0.29 4.18 -11.05
CA PRO A 35 -1.40 3.28 -10.73
C PRO A 35 -2.15 3.68 -9.46
N VAL A 36 -3.43 3.32 -9.37
CA VAL A 36 -4.28 3.59 -8.19
C VAL A 36 -3.63 3.06 -6.91
N ALA A 37 -3.02 1.87 -6.96
CA ALA A 37 -2.31 1.31 -5.82
C ALA A 37 -1.17 2.25 -5.32
N CYS A 38 -0.39 2.84 -6.23
CA CYS A 38 0.65 3.80 -5.85
C CYS A 38 0.09 5.14 -5.36
N ARG A 39 -1.05 5.60 -5.90
CA ARG A 39 -1.70 6.85 -5.47
C ARG A 39 -2.26 6.76 -4.05
N GLU A 40 -2.83 5.61 -3.72
CA GLU A 40 -3.59 5.44 -2.50
C GLU A 40 -2.77 4.86 -1.34
N TYR A 41 -1.50 4.46 -1.56
CA TYR A 41 -0.61 4.02 -0.49
C TYR A 41 -0.57 5.06 0.66
N PRO A 42 -0.74 4.66 1.94
CA PRO A 42 -0.73 3.30 2.51
C PRO A 42 -2.10 2.61 2.59
N HIS A 43 -3.03 2.96 1.71
CA HIS A 43 -4.35 2.37 1.49
C HIS A 43 -5.34 2.55 2.65
N THR A 44 -5.10 3.54 3.50
CA THR A 44 -5.87 3.79 4.73
C THR A 44 -7.27 4.33 4.47
N ALA A 45 -7.48 5.05 3.37
CA ALA A 45 -8.77 5.61 2.98
C ALA A 45 -9.58 4.72 2.01
N GLN A 46 -9.00 3.61 1.55
CA GLN A 46 -9.65 2.73 0.59
C GLN A 46 -10.80 1.94 1.23
N PHE A 47 -11.89 1.73 0.46
CA PHE A 47 -12.98 0.84 0.86
C PHE A 47 -12.46 -0.55 1.25
N GLY A 48 -13.03 -1.13 2.31
CA GLY A 48 -12.60 -2.43 2.81
C GLY A 48 -11.26 -2.42 3.55
N PHE A 49 -10.78 -1.27 4.05
CA PHE A 49 -9.56 -1.19 4.89
C PHE A 49 -9.52 -2.29 5.95
N HIS A 50 -10.61 -2.49 6.69
CA HIS A 50 -10.73 -3.52 7.74
C HIS A 50 -10.45 -4.95 7.27
N ARG A 51 -10.68 -5.27 5.98
CA ARG A 51 -10.44 -6.62 5.42
C ARG A 51 -8.97 -6.90 5.12
N ARG A 52 -8.14 -5.86 5.01
CA ARG A 52 -6.72 -5.96 4.64
C ARG A 52 -5.79 -5.86 5.86
N SER A 53 -6.19 -6.45 6.99
CA SER A 53 -5.50 -6.32 8.28
C SER A 53 -4.00 -6.64 8.21
N ARG A 54 -3.61 -7.70 7.49
CA ARG A 54 -2.21 -8.07 7.29
C ARG A 54 -1.40 -6.98 6.58
N MET A 55 -1.90 -6.45 5.47
CA MET A 55 -1.24 -5.37 4.72
C MET A 55 -1.19 -4.08 5.55
N ASN A 56 -2.29 -3.73 6.21
CA ASN A 56 -2.34 -2.53 7.05
C ASN A 56 -1.34 -2.61 8.20
N ALA A 57 -1.20 -3.79 8.84
CA ALA A 57 -0.21 -4.03 9.88
C ALA A 57 1.23 -3.86 9.33
N GLN A 58 1.53 -4.41 8.16
CA GLN A 58 2.83 -4.21 7.51
C GLN A 58 3.10 -2.73 7.20
N ASN A 59 2.10 -1.99 6.74
CA ASN A 59 2.23 -0.56 6.46
C ASN A 59 2.54 0.27 7.72
N THR A 60 2.20 -0.19 8.92
CA THR A 60 2.59 0.49 10.18
C THR A 60 4.09 0.50 10.43
N LEU A 61 4.84 -0.45 9.85
CA LEU A 61 6.30 -0.52 9.97
C LEU A 61 7.00 0.56 9.15
N VAL A 62 6.30 1.13 8.16
CA VAL A 62 6.85 2.09 7.20
C VAL A 62 6.27 3.50 7.42
N CYS A 63 4.97 3.59 7.72
CA CYS A 63 4.25 4.87 7.78
C CYS A 63 3.72 5.17 9.20
N PRO A 64 4.19 6.25 9.86
CA PRO A 64 3.69 6.67 11.18
C PRO A 64 2.19 6.98 11.20
N ALA A 65 1.63 7.50 10.10
CA ALA A 65 0.20 7.77 10.01
C ALA A 65 -0.63 6.48 9.97
N ALA A 66 -0.15 5.45 9.26
CA ALA A 66 -0.80 4.13 9.27
C ALA A 66 -0.76 3.50 10.67
N TYR A 67 0.36 3.63 11.39
CA TYR A 67 0.48 3.21 12.78
C TYR A 67 -0.55 3.89 13.68
N GLU A 68 -0.68 5.21 13.62
CA GLU A 68 -1.63 5.96 14.44
C GLU A 68 -3.09 5.57 14.16
N ILE A 69 -3.44 5.34 12.88
CA ILE A 69 -4.77 4.87 12.49
C ILE A 69 -5.05 3.49 13.10
N VAL A 70 -4.15 2.53 12.96
CA VAL A 70 -4.32 1.17 13.51
C VAL A 70 -4.37 1.21 15.04
N LYS A 71 -3.51 2.00 15.69
CA LYS A 71 -3.49 2.17 17.14
C LYS A 71 -4.83 2.69 17.68
N ARG A 72 -5.41 3.71 17.03
CA ARG A 72 -6.74 4.23 17.40
C ARG A 72 -7.83 3.19 17.21
N LEU A 73 -7.81 2.45 16.10
CA LEU A 73 -8.77 1.36 15.87
C LEU A 73 -8.71 0.30 16.97
N MET A 74 -7.50 -0.10 17.37
CA MET A 74 -7.29 -1.05 18.47
C MET A 74 -7.77 -0.51 19.83
N SER A 75 -7.70 0.81 20.07
CA SER A 75 -8.22 1.41 21.31
C SER A 75 -9.75 1.39 21.40
N ILE A 76 -10.45 1.51 20.26
CA ILE A 76 -11.92 1.51 20.21
C ILE A 76 -12.45 0.07 20.19
N HIS A 77 -11.74 -0.83 19.51
CA HIS A 77 -12.11 -2.25 19.37
C HIS A 77 -10.99 -3.14 19.92
N PRO A 78 -10.84 -3.24 21.26
CA PRO A 78 -9.82 -4.07 21.85
C PRO A 78 -10.06 -5.54 21.48
N ILE A 79 -9.11 -6.13 20.77
CA ILE A 79 -9.13 -7.55 20.43
C ILE A 79 -8.94 -8.31 21.74
N LYS A 80 -10.01 -8.95 22.23
CA LYS A 80 -9.90 -9.90 23.34
C LYS A 80 -9.10 -11.09 22.82
N LYS A 81 -7.94 -11.33 23.43
CA LYS A 81 -7.16 -12.55 23.22
C LYS A 81 -7.93 -13.76 23.74
#